data_AF-A0A094AM17-F1
#
_entry.id   AF-A0A094AM17-F1
#
_cell.length_a   1.000
_cell.length_b   1.000
_cell.length_c   1.000
_cell.angle_alpha   90.00
_cell.angle_beta   90.00
_cell.angle_gamma   90.00
#
_symmetry.space_group_name_H-M   'P 1'
#
loop_
_entity.id
_entity.type
_entity.pdbx_description
1 polymer ?
#
loop_
_entity_poly.entity_id
_entity_poly.type
_entity_poly.pdbx_seq_one_letter_code
_entity_poly.pdbx_strand_id
1 'polypeptide(L)'
;MPVQITEDYYMILKVAQTASLDQINKSYKRLALEHHPDRNFNRDTTEAFQRIRSAYDTLKDEKERKKYDLIYPTITSSRPSPQTTQTPRPPHASTPRSGATSEAAQIAALQKSKQDRGVRWRIKKNVLDSSIFELQRAVRQLAKEIENLNSIVAAEAAEEAQKNSWGTWLLSPLYKRAEETEEEKERKERERQERRIQKDMKERRLEVKAAGLTQEENRLRGAQEEVDAADLVDDRKIQEIKKRIWFREQQERREKQRIEREKRLRKEAEERAAEQKRYEEELAAFQKQYDEELAAAQKRREEEDRILRAKINHETRDFWDQYPYLDRTGRPRDASCDHGGWWPKVQGRAPCPECFDTWNYLLQCPGCAMLACPKCQAAIRPRVPRGTARRGGGGGRGRTPTHEDLFDDYY
;
A
#
# COMPACT_ATOMS: atom_id res chain seq x y z
N MET A 1 -3.72 21.33 57.00
CA MET A 1 -4.33 20.01 56.78
C MET A 1 -4.92 19.98 55.38
N PRO A 2 -4.57 19.05 54.49
CA PRO A 2 -5.24 18.99 53.20
C PRO A 2 -6.60 18.28 53.35
N VAL A 3 -7.65 18.99 52.98
CA VAL A 3 -9.03 18.49 52.90
C VAL A 3 -9.11 17.46 51.77
N GLN A 4 -9.48 16.23 52.11
CA GLN A 4 -9.82 15.17 51.17
C GLN A 4 -11.10 15.59 50.43
N ILE A 5 -11.02 15.94 49.14
CA ILE A 5 -12.24 15.95 48.31
C ILE A 5 -12.39 14.54 47.77
N THR A 6 -13.41 13.87 48.29
CA THR A 6 -13.79 12.50 47.94
C THR A 6 -14.71 12.42 46.72
N GLU A 7 -15.10 13.57 46.13
CA GLU A 7 -16.14 13.61 45.10
C GLU A 7 -15.74 14.47 43.90
N ASP A 8 -15.75 13.87 42.71
CA ASP A 8 -15.47 14.54 41.45
C ASP A 8 -16.71 15.31 40.96
N TYR A 9 -16.65 16.64 40.98
CA TYR A 9 -17.74 17.53 40.53
C TYR A 9 -18.14 17.33 39.07
N TYR A 10 -17.20 16.96 38.20
CA TYR A 10 -17.51 16.67 36.79
C TYR A 10 -18.31 15.38 36.66
N MET A 11 -17.98 14.38 37.48
CA MET A 11 -18.74 13.12 37.57
C MET A 11 -20.12 13.31 38.19
N ILE A 12 -20.25 14.14 39.24
CA ILE A 12 -21.55 14.47 39.83
C ILE A 12 -22.48 15.11 38.79
N LEU A 13 -21.96 16.05 38.00
CA LEU A 13 -22.72 16.66 36.91
C LEU A 13 -22.80 15.81 35.65
N LYS A 14 -22.18 14.62 35.61
CA LYS A 14 -22.11 13.72 34.44
C LYS A 14 -21.64 14.44 33.17
N VAL A 15 -20.65 15.33 33.30
CA VAL A 15 -20.05 16.10 32.19
C VAL A 15 -18.56 15.84 32.12
N ALA A 16 -17.97 16.02 30.94
CA ALA A 16 -16.52 15.95 30.77
C ALA A 16 -15.84 17.17 31.42
N GLN A 17 -14.58 17.03 31.84
CA GLN A 17 -13.77 18.18 32.28
C GLN A 17 -13.59 19.25 31.20
N THR A 18 -13.66 18.87 29.93
CA THR A 18 -13.65 19.79 28.78
C THR A 18 -15.02 20.40 28.46
N ALA A 19 -16.04 20.15 29.29
CA ALA A 19 -17.39 20.62 29.03
C ALA A 19 -17.45 22.14 29.04
N SER A 20 -18.16 22.69 28.05
CA SER A 20 -18.46 24.12 28.00
C SER A 20 -19.48 24.49 29.08
N LEU A 21 -19.54 25.77 29.44
CA LEU A 21 -20.50 26.29 30.41
C LEU A 21 -21.96 25.95 30.02
N ASP A 22 -22.27 25.95 28.72
CA ASP A 22 -23.60 25.56 28.21
C ASP A 22 -23.92 24.09 28.49
N GLN A 23 -22.94 23.19 28.35
CA GLN A 23 -23.11 21.77 28.67
C GLN A 23 -23.28 21.53 30.18
N ILE A 24 -22.55 22.28 31.00
CA ILE A 24 -22.67 22.26 32.46
C ILE A 24 -24.07 22.73 32.88
N ASN A 25 -24.55 23.84 32.33
CA ASN A 25 -25.89 24.38 32.58
C ASN A 25 -26.99 23.39 32.17
N LYS A 26 -26.86 22.75 31.01
CA LYS A 26 -27.82 21.75 30.52
C LYS A 26 -27.87 20.52 31.42
N SER A 27 -26.71 20.01 31.84
CA SER A 27 -26.68 18.83 32.71
C SER A 27 -27.21 19.14 34.11
N TYR A 28 -26.88 20.31 34.67
CA TYR A 28 -27.44 20.76 35.94
C TYR A 28 -28.97 20.85 35.90
N LYS A 29 -29.55 21.49 34.87
CA LYS A 29 -31.02 21.57 34.71
C LYS A 29 -31.68 20.20 34.66
N ARG A 30 -31.08 19.25 33.92
CA ARG A 30 -31.58 17.88 33.82
C ARG A 30 -31.55 17.17 35.17
N LEU A 31 -30.41 17.21 35.87
CA LEU A 31 -30.22 16.55 37.16
C LEU A 31 -31.03 17.21 38.29
N ALA A 32 -31.20 18.53 38.25
CA ALA A 32 -32.02 19.26 39.20
C ALA A 32 -33.51 18.90 39.09
N LEU A 33 -34.01 18.63 37.89
CA LEU A 33 -35.39 18.15 37.67
C LEU A 33 -35.57 16.69 38.10
N GLU A 34 -34.54 15.87 37.92
CA GLU A 34 -34.52 14.44 38.28
C GLU A 34 -34.46 14.25 39.80
N HIS A 35 -33.67 15.07 40.50
CA HIS A 35 -33.46 14.99 41.94
C HIS A 35 -34.20 16.09 42.74
N HIS A 36 -35.23 16.72 42.16
CA HIS A 36 -35.95 17.78 42.84
C HIS A 36 -36.71 17.24 44.08
N PRO A 37 -36.55 17.84 45.28
CA PRO A 37 -37.18 17.34 46.51
C PRO A 37 -38.72 17.36 46.47
N ASP A 38 -39.30 18.23 45.64
CA ASP A 38 -40.77 18.34 45.45
C ASP A 38 -41.36 17.19 44.60
N ARG A 39 -40.53 16.47 43.83
CA ARG A 39 -40.98 15.34 42.98
C ARG A 39 -40.58 13.98 43.54
N ASN A 40 -39.62 13.94 44.48
CA ASN A 40 -39.07 12.71 45.05
C ASN A 40 -38.83 12.86 46.56
N PHE A 41 -39.73 12.27 47.37
CA PHE A 41 -39.77 12.40 48.85
C PHE A 41 -38.85 11.44 49.64
N ASN A 42 -37.82 10.85 49.00
CA ASN A 42 -36.88 9.95 49.67
C ASN A 42 -35.75 10.74 50.36
N ARG A 43 -35.24 10.27 51.51
CA ARG A 43 -34.18 10.99 52.26
C ARG A 43 -32.89 11.18 51.46
N ASP A 44 -32.59 10.27 50.53
CA ASP A 44 -31.37 10.31 49.70
C ASP A 44 -31.42 11.37 48.58
N THR A 45 -32.60 11.88 48.22
CA THR A 45 -32.75 12.84 47.12
C THR A 45 -32.26 14.23 47.51
N THR A 46 -32.41 14.59 48.79
CA THR A 46 -31.97 15.89 49.31
C THR A 46 -30.45 15.99 49.34
N GLU A 47 -29.75 14.93 49.76
CA GLU A 47 -28.28 14.89 49.74
C GLU A 47 -27.74 14.91 48.30
N ALA A 48 -28.33 14.13 47.40
CA ALA A 48 -27.93 14.11 45.99
C ALA A 48 -28.11 15.49 45.34
N PHE A 49 -29.22 16.17 45.61
CA PHE A 49 -29.48 17.51 45.09
C PHE A 49 -28.47 18.54 45.63
N GLN A 50 -28.10 18.45 46.91
CA GLN A 50 -27.07 19.31 47.50
C GLN A 50 -25.72 19.12 46.81
N ARG A 51 -25.30 17.88 46.56
CA ARG A 51 -24.04 17.58 45.84
C ARG A 51 -24.06 18.11 44.41
N ILE A 52 -25.18 17.93 43.69
CA ILE A 52 -25.37 18.46 42.33
C ILE A 52 -25.25 20.00 42.31
N ARG A 53 -25.83 20.67 43.32
CA ARG A 53 -25.76 22.12 43.45
C ARG A 53 -24.35 22.61 43.76
N SER A 54 -23.66 21.99 44.72
CA SER A 54 -22.26 22.33 45.06
C SER A 54 -21.31 22.15 43.87
N ALA A 55 -21.50 21.08 43.08
CA ALA A 55 -20.72 20.85 41.87
C ALA A 55 -21.00 21.93 40.81
N TYR A 56 -22.25 22.31 40.61
CA TYR A 56 -22.63 23.37 39.67
C TYR A 56 -22.08 24.74 40.08
N ASP A 57 -22.23 25.13 41.35
CA ASP A 57 -21.77 26.44 41.84
C ASP A 57 -20.25 26.59 41.68
N THR A 58 -19.48 25.51 41.88
CA THR A 58 -18.03 25.51 41.66
C THR A 58 -17.65 25.54 40.17
N LEU A 59 -18.32 24.74 39.33
CA LEU A 59 -17.97 24.59 37.91
C LEU A 59 -18.53 25.70 37.00
N LYS A 60 -19.53 26.45 37.45
CA LYS A 60 -20.13 27.57 36.73
C LYS A 60 -19.24 28.82 36.73
N ASP A 61 -18.52 29.07 37.83
CA ASP A 61 -17.57 30.18 37.91
C ASP A 61 -16.19 29.74 37.40
N GLU A 62 -15.72 30.40 36.34
CA GLU A 62 -14.42 30.10 35.72
C GLU A 62 -13.25 30.24 36.69
N LYS A 63 -13.32 31.14 37.68
CA LYS A 63 -12.26 31.31 38.70
C LYS A 63 -12.25 30.17 39.70
N GLU A 64 -13.43 29.74 40.16
CA GLU A 64 -13.55 28.63 41.12
C GLU A 64 -13.26 27.28 40.44
N ARG A 65 -13.69 27.11 39.19
CA ARG A 65 -13.33 25.96 38.35
C ARG A 65 -11.81 25.81 38.20
N LYS A 66 -11.10 26.89 37.91
CA LYS A 66 -9.63 26.88 37.81
C LYS A 66 -8.95 26.51 39.13
N LYS A 67 -9.46 27.02 40.26
CA LYS A 67 -8.93 26.64 41.58
C LYS A 67 -9.16 25.16 41.86
N TYR A 68 -10.36 24.67 41.55
CA TYR A 68 -10.71 23.26 41.68
C TYR A 68 -9.80 22.37 40.83
N ASP A 69 -9.61 22.71 39.55
CA ASP A 69 -8.73 21.97 38.63
C ASP A 69 -7.26 22.00 39.07
N LEU A 70 -6.79 23.09 39.68
CA LEU A 70 -5.42 23.23 40.19
C LEU A 70 -5.16 22.37 41.43
N ILE A 71 -6.17 22.24 42.31
CA ILE A 71 -6.05 21.48 43.56
C ILE A 71 -6.20 19.97 43.31
N TYR A 72 -6.97 19.56 42.29
CA TYR A 72 -7.26 18.14 41.99
C TYR A 72 -6.76 17.67 40.61
N PRO A 73 -5.44 17.76 40.33
CA PRO A 73 -4.89 17.37 39.03
C PRO A 73 -4.94 15.86 38.78
N THR A 74 -5.14 15.01 39.80
CA THR A 74 -5.21 13.54 39.64
C THR A 74 -6.49 13.07 38.95
N ILE A 75 -7.57 13.87 39.01
CA ILE A 75 -8.82 13.60 38.30
C ILE A 75 -8.64 13.81 36.78
N THR A 76 -7.62 14.56 36.34
CA THR A 76 -7.36 14.83 34.92
C THR A 76 -6.88 13.62 34.12
N SER A 77 -6.36 12.59 34.79
CA SER A 77 -5.62 11.50 34.13
C SER A 77 -6.41 10.21 33.94
N SER A 78 -7.69 10.17 34.32
CA SER A 78 -8.47 8.92 34.36
C SER A 78 -9.82 8.99 33.64
N ARG A 79 -9.84 9.38 32.35
CA ARG A 79 -10.64 8.71 31.28
C ARG A 79 -10.51 9.39 29.89
N PRO A 80 -10.66 8.63 28.79
CA PRO A 80 -10.58 9.13 27.42
C PRO A 80 -11.86 9.87 27.00
N SER A 81 -11.69 10.93 26.20
CA SER A 81 -12.76 11.78 25.65
C SER A 81 -13.89 10.99 24.95
N PRO A 82 -15.16 11.37 25.15
CA PRO A 82 -16.26 10.84 24.35
C PRO A 82 -16.22 11.42 22.93
N GLN A 83 -16.46 10.52 21.98
CA GLN A 83 -16.47 10.77 20.53
C GLN A 83 -17.58 11.75 20.17
N THR A 84 -17.22 12.88 19.57
CA THR A 84 -18.16 13.73 18.84
C THR A 84 -18.45 13.05 17.50
N THR A 85 -19.71 12.65 17.32
CA THR A 85 -20.30 12.21 16.06
C THR A 85 -19.99 13.22 14.94
N GLN A 86 -19.15 12.82 13.98
CA GLN A 86 -19.00 13.52 12.71
C GLN A 86 -19.77 12.76 11.63
N THR A 87 -20.68 13.50 10.99
CA THR A 87 -21.31 13.20 9.70
C THR A 87 -20.26 12.76 8.65
N PRO A 88 -20.56 11.81 7.74
CA PRO A 88 -19.56 11.28 6.82
C PRO A 88 -19.16 12.32 5.78
N ARG A 89 -17.88 12.72 5.79
CA ARG A 89 -17.21 13.42 4.68
C ARG A 89 -16.43 12.38 3.86
N PRO A 90 -16.29 12.53 2.52
CA PRO A 90 -15.73 11.50 1.65
C PRO A 90 -14.28 11.16 2.03
N PRO A 91 -13.77 9.98 1.66
CA PRO A 91 -12.45 9.53 2.09
C PRO A 91 -11.38 10.39 1.43
N HIS A 92 -10.84 11.35 2.19
CA HIS A 92 -9.56 11.94 1.84
C HIS A 92 -8.47 10.93 2.16
N ALA A 93 -7.68 10.60 1.14
CA ALA A 93 -6.52 9.72 1.19
C ALA A 93 -5.69 10.01 2.45
N SER A 94 -5.51 8.97 3.27
CA SER A 94 -4.70 9.05 4.47
C SER A 94 -3.25 9.35 4.10
N THR A 95 -2.80 10.55 4.44
CA THR A 95 -1.39 10.86 4.50
C THR A 95 -0.75 9.94 5.56
N PRO A 96 0.27 9.12 5.26
CA PRO A 96 0.81 8.10 6.19
C PRO A 96 1.56 8.67 7.41
N ARG A 97 1.73 10.00 7.46
CA ARG A 97 2.74 10.66 8.30
C ARG A 97 2.30 10.93 9.73
N SER A 98 0.99 10.88 10.04
CA SER A 98 0.46 11.15 11.39
C SER A 98 0.66 10.00 12.38
N GLY A 99 0.78 8.75 11.90
CA GLY A 99 1.00 7.58 12.76
C GLY A 99 2.44 7.47 13.27
N ALA A 100 3.43 7.80 12.44
CA ALA A 100 4.86 7.67 12.80
C ALA A 100 5.28 8.67 13.88
N THR A 101 4.75 9.89 13.84
CA THR A 101 4.99 10.90 14.89
C THR A 101 4.32 10.52 16.21
N SER A 102 3.18 9.82 16.15
CA SER A 102 2.51 9.26 17.34
C SER A 102 3.30 8.09 17.96
N GLU A 103 3.81 7.16 17.16
CA GLU A 103 4.59 6.01 17.65
C GLU A 103 5.94 6.43 18.24
N ALA A 104 6.63 7.38 17.62
CA ALA A 104 7.85 7.97 18.18
C ALA A 104 7.56 8.71 19.51
N ALA A 105 6.44 9.43 19.59
CA ALA A 105 6.00 10.08 20.83
C ALA A 105 5.64 9.06 21.92
N GLN A 106 5.05 7.92 21.57
CA GLN A 106 4.77 6.82 22.51
C GLN A 106 6.07 6.22 23.08
N ILE A 107 7.08 5.96 22.23
CA ILE A 107 8.40 5.50 22.70
C ILE A 107 9.01 6.54 23.64
N ALA A 108 8.98 7.82 23.29
CA ALA A 108 9.51 8.89 24.12
C ALA A 108 8.77 9.00 25.46
N ALA A 109 7.45 8.82 25.48
CA ALA A 109 6.65 8.82 26.70
C ALA A 109 7.01 7.64 27.62
N LEU A 110 7.22 6.44 27.07
CA LEU A 110 7.68 5.27 27.82
C LEU A 110 9.09 5.50 28.38
N GLN A 111 10.01 6.05 27.59
CA GLN A 111 11.36 6.38 28.04
C GLN A 111 11.35 7.43 29.16
N LYS A 112 10.51 8.47 29.04
CA LYS A 112 10.33 9.47 30.10
C LYS A 112 9.79 8.83 31.37
N SER A 113 8.80 7.94 31.26
CA SER A 113 8.27 7.19 32.41
C SER A 113 9.37 6.36 33.11
N LYS A 114 10.26 5.70 32.36
CA LYS A 114 11.43 5.00 32.92
C LYS A 114 12.37 5.96 33.65
N GLN A 115 12.67 7.13 33.07
CA GLN A 115 13.51 8.14 33.70
C GLN A 115 12.90 8.63 35.02
N ASP A 116 11.60 8.94 35.02
CA ASP A 116 10.87 9.40 36.21
C ASP A 116 10.84 8.30 37.29
N ARG A 117 10.62 7.04 36.92
CA ARG A 117 10.76 5.89 37.84
C ARG A 117 12.18 5.79 38.39
N GLY A 118 13.21 5.92 37.56
CA GLY A 118 14.61 5.87 37.99
C GLY A 118 14.97 7.01 38.96
N VAL A 119 14.42 8.20 38.78
CA VAL A 119 14.56 9.31 39.75
C VAL A 119 13.89 8.96 41.08
N ARG A 120 12.63 8.52 41.04
CA ARG A 120 11.89 8.11 42.25
C ARG A 120 12.57 6.97 42.99
N TRP A 121 13.09 5.99 42.25
CA TRP A 121 13.84 4.86 42.80
C TRP A 121 15.10 5.33 43.54
N ARG A 122 15.92 6.21 42.94
CA ARG A 122 17.11 6.75 43.62
C ARG A 122 16.77 7.41 44.96
N ILE A 123 15.71 8.20 45.02
CA ILE A 123 15.27 8.83 46.26
C ILE A 123 14.86 7.77 47.29
N LYS A 124 14.00 6.81 46.90
CA LYS A 124 13.54 5.73 47.78
C LYS A 124 14.70 4.86 48.28
N LYS A 125 15.62 4.50 47.38
CA LYS A 125 16.82 3.73 47.68
C LYS A 125 17.69 4.45 48.71
N ASN A 126 17.99 5.73 48.52
CA ASN A 126 18.80 6.48 49.48
C ASN A 126 18.20 6.50 50.89
N VAL A 127 16.86 6.60 51.01
CA VAL A 127 16.16 6.54 52.30
C VAL A 127 16.32 5.16 52.94
N LEU A 128 16.10 4.08 52.17
CA LEU A 128 16.25 2.71 52.67
C LEU A 128 17.71 2.39 53.03
N ASP A 129 18.67 2.76 52.17
CA ASP A 129 20.10 2.58 52.41
C ASP A 129 20.56 3.31 53.69
N SER A 130 20.04 4.52 53.94
CA SER A 130 20.32 5.26 55.18
C SER A 130 19.77 4.52 56.42
N SER A 131 18.54 4.01 56.34
CA SER A 131 17.93 3.23 57.43
C SER A 131 18.70 1.94 57.71
N ILE A 132 19.06 1.21 56.64
CA ILE A 132 19.88 -0.01 56.69
C ILE A 132 21.23 0.31 57.34
N PHE A 133 21.89 1.40 56.95
CA PHE A 133 23.17 1.79 57.52
C PHE A 133 23.09 2.03 59.03
N GLU A 134 22.08 2.77 59.51
CA GLU A 134 21.89 3.02 60.95
C GLU A 134 21.59 1.74 61.72
N LEU A 135 20.79 0.82 61.16
CA LEU A 135 20.52 -0.48 61.76
C LEU A 135 21.78 -1.36 61.82
N GLN A 136 22.56 -1.41 60.74
CA GLN A 136 23.85 -2.13 60.70
C GLN A 136 24.84 -1.56 61.72
N ARG A 137 24.88 -0.24 61.90
CA ARG A 137 25.70 0.39 62.93
C ARG A 137 25.23 -0.03 64.34
N ALA A 138 23.94 0.02 64.61
CA ALA A 138 23.37 -0.35 65.91
C ALA A 138 23.60 -1.84 66.23
N VAL A 139 23.43 -2.73 65.26
CA VAL A 139 23.72 -4.17 65.37
C VAL A 139 25.18 -4.40 65.71
N ARG A 140 26.11 -3.78 64.98
CA ARG A 140 27.56 -3.88 65.24
C ARG A 140 27.94 -3.39 66.64
N GLN A 141 27.34 -2.27 67.07
CA GLN A 141 27.59 -1.71 68.39
C GLN A 141 27.13 -2.65 69.51
N LEU A 142 25.89 -3.15 69.43
CA LEU A 142 25.34 -4.09 70.43
C LEU A 142 26.14 -5.40 70.46
N ALA A 143 26.50 -5.94 69.29
CA ALA A 143 27.32 -7.15 69.20
C ALA A 143 28.67 -6.96 69.92
N LYS A 144 29.36 -5.84 69.70
CA LYS A 144 30.62 -5.52 70.38
C LYS A 144 30.44 -5.35 71.89
N GLU A 145 29.35 -4.73 72.32
CA GLU A 145 29.06 -4.58 73.75
C GLU A 145 28.78 -5.92 74.45
N ILE A 146 28.10 -6.85 73.77
CA ILE A 146 27.89 -8.22 74.25
C ILE A 146 29.22 -8.98 74.30
N GLU A 147 30.07 -8.83 73.27
CA GLU A 147 31.41 -9.40 73.24
C GLU A 147 32.28 -8.91 74.40
N ASN A 148 32.25 -7.61 74.71
CA ASN A 148 32.93 -7.05 75.87
C ASN A 148 32.40 -7.61 77.20
N LEU A 149 31.09 -7.82 77.34
CA LEU A 149 30.52 -8.46 78.54
C LEU A 149 30.99 -9.93 78.65
N ASN A 150 31.02 -10.65 77.53
CA ASN A 150 31.51 -12.03 77.48
C ASN A 150 33.00 -12.13 77.83
N SER A 151 33.83 -11.16 77.41
CA SER A 151 35.26 -11.17 77.72
C SER A 151 35.53 -10.94 79.21
N ILE A 152 34.74 -10.10 79.88
CA ILE A 152 34.79 -9.93 81.35
C ILE A 152 34.44 -11.24 82.04
N VAL A 153 33.34 -11.88 81.65
CA VAL A 153 32.92 -13.18 82.23
C VAL A 153 33.98 -14.26 81.99
N ALA A 154 34.59 -14.30 80.81
CA ALA A 154 35.68 -15.23 80.49
C ALA A 154 36.93 -14.97 81.33
N ALA A 155 37.29 -13.70 81.57
CA ALA A 155 38.42 -13.33 82.41
C ALA A 155 38.18 -13.72 83.88
N GLU A 156 37.00 -13.46 84.42
CA GLU A 156 36.61 -13.90 85.77
C GLU A 156 36.67 -15.43 85.90
N ALA A 157 36.15 -16.16 84.90
CA ALA A 157 36.20 -17.63 84.90
C ALA A 157 37.64 -18.16 84.82
N ALA A 158 38.53 -17.49 84.07
CA ALA A 158 39.94 -17.83 84.00
C ALA A 158 40.67 -17.58 85.33
N GLU A 159 40.37 -16.45 86.01
CA GLU A 159 40.90 -16.15 87.33
C GLU A 159 40.42 -17.17 88.38
N GLU A 160 39.14 -17.53 88.36
CA GLU A 160 38.55 -18.56 89.22
C GLU A 160 39.20 -19.94 88.98
N ALA A 161 39.39 -20.32 87.72
CA ALA A 161 40.08 -21.55 87.33
C ALA A 161 41.55 -21.56 87.79
N GLN A 162 42.23 -20.41 87.75
CA GLN A 162 43.59 -20.25 88.27
C GLN A 162 43.61 -20.37 89.81
N LYS A 163 42.65 -19.77 90.52
CA LYS A 163 42.50 -19.89 91.99
C LYS A 163 42.21 -21.33 92.43
N ASN A 164 41.46 -22.08 91.62
CA ASN A 164 41.08 -23.47 91.86
C ASN A 164 42.02 -24.50 91.22
N SER A 165 43.14 -24.06 90.65
CA SER A 165 44.14 -24.94 90.03
C SER A 165 44.91 -25.75 91.08
N TRP A 166 45.29 -26.98 90.72
CA TRP A 166 46.10 -27.88 91.55
C TRP A 166 47.42 -27.27 92.01
N GLY A 167 48.05 -26.42 91.18
CA GLY A 167 49.29 -25.71 91.54
C GLY A 167 49.10 -24.66 92.64
N THR A 168 47.95 -23.98 92.65
CA THR A 168 47.58 -23.00 93.70
C THR A 168 47.24 -23.70 95.01
N TRP A 169 46.62 -24.88 94.93
CA TRP A 169 46.36 -25.75 96.08
C TRP A 169 47.66 -26.28 96.73
N LEU A 170 48.64 -26.70 95.92
CA LEU A 170 49.95 -27.17 96.39
C LEU A 170 50.77 -26.11 97.15
N LEU A 171 50.63 -24.83 96.80
CA LEU A 171 51.33 -23.70 97.43
C LEU A 171 50.55 -23.07 98.61
N SER A 172 49.34 -23.56 98.90
CA SER A 172 48.44 -23.04 99.93
C SER A 172 48.99 -22.98 101.37
N PRO A 173 49.96 -23.81 101.83
CA PRO A 173 50.49 -23.71 103.19
C PRO A 173 51.40 -22.48 103.42
N LEU A 174 51.98 -21.90 102.36
CA LEU A 174 52.93 -20.79 102.45
C LEU A 174 52.29 -19.41 102.25
N TYR A 175 51.08 -19.35 101.67
CA TYR A 175 50.33 -18.13 101.48
C TYR A 175 48.96 -18.25 102.18
N LYS A 176 48.77 -17.50 103.26
CA LYS A 176 47.48 -17.38 103.94
C LYS A 176 46.45 -16.85 102.93
N ARG A 177 45.46 -17.66 102.55
CA ARG A 177 44.35 -17.21 101.69
C ARG A 177 43.66 -16.04 102.37
N ALA A 178 43.53 -14.91 101.68
CA ALA A 178 42.58 -13.88 102.08
C ALA A 178 41.18 -14.46 101.84
N GLU A 179 40.50 -14.88 102.91
CA GLU A 179 39.09 -15.27 102.83
C GLU A 179 38.29 -14.00 102.53
N GLU A 180 37.69 -13.96 101.34
CA GLU A 180 36.74 -12.91 100.98
C GLU A 180 35.59 -12.93 101.99
N THR A 181 35.21 -11.76 102.51
CA THR A 181 34.11 -11.65 103.46
C THR A 181 32.80 -12.07 102.78
N GLU A 182 31.83 -12.60 103.55
CA GLU A 182 30.52 -12.97 102.98
C GLU A 182 29.84 -11.79 102.27
N GLU A 183 29.97 -10.58 102.81
CA GLU A 183 29.49 -9.34 102.16
C GLU A 183 30.16 -9.09 100.78
N GLU A 184 31.44 -9.44 100.63
CA GLU A 184 32.18 -9.26 99.37
C GLU A 184 31.79 -10.31 98.32
N LYS A 185 31.51 -11.55 98.74
CA LYS A 185 30.96 -12.59 97.86
C LYS A 185 29.57 -12.21 97.36
N GLU A 186 28.69 -11.74 98.25
CA GLU A 186 27.36 -11.28 97.88
C GLU A 186 27.41 -10.10 96.91
N ARG A 187 28.33 -9.14 97.11
CA ARG A 187 28.53 -8.01 96.20
C ARG A 187 28.93 -8.50 94.80
N LYS A 188 29.93 -9.40 94.71
CA LYS A 188 30.38 -9.97 93.43
C LYS A 188 29.28 -10.78 92.74
N GLU A 189 28.49 -11.57 93.48
CA GLU A 189 27.38 -12.33 92.90
C GLU A 189 26.28 -11.40 92.36
N ARG A 190 25.94 -10.32 93.07
CA ARG A 190 25.02 -9.29 92.55
C ARG A 190 25.54 -8.66 91.27
N GLU A 191 26.82 -8.30 91.22
CA GLU A 191 27.43 -7.75 90.00
C GLU A 191 27.42 -8.76 88.83
N ARG A 192 27.67 -10.05 89.09
CA ARG A 192 27.56 -11.11 88.07
C ARG A 192 26.12 -11.26 87.59
N GLN A 193 25.14 -11.20 88.48
CA GLN A 193 23.71 -11.23 88.13
C GLN A 193 23.32 -10.01 87.29
N GLU A 194 23.75 -8.81 87.68
CA GLU A 194 23.52 -7.59 86.91
C GLU A 194 24.14 -7.66 85.51
N ARG A 195 25.38 -8.16 85.37
CA ARG A 195 26.01 -8.39 84.05
C ARG A 195 25.23 -9.37 83.19
N ARG A 196 24.74 -10.47 83.78
CA ARG A 196 23.87 -11.45 83.08
C ARG A 196 22.59 -10.80 82.58
N ILE A 197 21.90 -10.02 83.43
CA ILE A 197 20.69 -9.28 83.05
C ILE A 197 21.00 -8.24 81.96
N GLN A 198 22.10 -7.50 82.09
CA GLN A 198 22.53 -6.53 81.09
C GLN A 198 22.82 -7.18 79.74
N LYS A 199 23.51 -8.34 79.73
CA LYS A 199 23.77 -9.11 78.52
C LYS A 199 22.47 -9.55 77.85
N ASP A 200 21.58 -10.19 78.60
CA ASP A 200 20.28 -10.68 78.08
C ASP A 200 19.42 -9.53 77.52
N MET A 201 19.40 -8.38 78.19
CA MET A 201 18.72 -7.17 77.69
C MET A 201 19.34 -6.66 76.37
N LYS A 202 20.66 -6.73 76.22
CA LYS A 202 21.35 -6.34 74.98
C LYS A 202 21.16 -7.36 73.87
N GLU A 203 21.15 -8.66 74.17
CA GLU A 203 20.86 -9.73 73.20
C GLU A 203 19.45 -9.58 72.64
N ARG A 204 18.44 -9.35 73.49
CA ARG A 204 17.07 -9.05 73.02
C ARG A 204 16.99 -7.79 72.16
N ARG A 205 17.73 -6.73 72.51
CA ARG A 205 17.83 -5.52 71.66
C ARG A 205 18.51 -5.80 70.32
N LEU A 206 19.54 -6.64 70.32
CA LEU A 206 20.27 -7.06 69.12
C LEU A 206 19.34 -7.81 68.17
N GLU A 207 18.56 -8.77 68.68
CA GLU A 207 17.58 -9.53 67.91
C GLU A 207 16.57 -8.62 67.23
N VAL A 208 15.98 -7.67 67.97
CA VAL A 208 15.02 -6.70 67.41
C VAL A 208 15.65 -5.84 66.32
N LYS A 209 16.89 -5.37 66.52
CA LYS A 209 17.60 -4.56 65.53
C LYS A 209 18.01 -5.37 64.29
N ALA A 210 18.44 -6.61 64.47
CA ALA A 210 18.78 -7.52 63.38
C ALA A 210 17.55 -7.88 62.55
N ALA A 211 16.41 -8.17 63.20
CA ALA A 211 15.14 -8.40 62.50
C ALA A 211 14.70 -7.15 61.70
N GLY A 212 14.82 -5.96 62.29
CA GLY A 212 14.57 -4.70 61.60
C GLY A 212 15.49 -4.48 60.40
N LEU A 213 16.78 -4.83 60.51
CA LEU A 213 17.73 -4.76 59.40
C LEU A 213 17.30 -5.66 58.24
N THR A 214 17.02 -6.94 58.52
CA THR A 214 16.54 -7.89 57.50
C THR A 214 15.24 -7.41 56.86
N GLN A 215 14.33 -6.81 57.65
CA GLN A 215 13.09 -6.24 57.13
C GLN A 215 13.37 -5.11 56.12
N GLU A 216 14.25 -4.16 56.44
CA GLU A 216 14.58 -3.05 55.55
C GLU A 216 15.35 -3.51 54.29
N GLU A 217 16.26 -4.48 54.43
CA GLU A 217 16.93 -5.12 53.27
C GLU A 217 15.93 -5.80 52.33
N ASN A 218 14.94 -6.51 52.88
CA ASN A 218 13.87 -7.11 52.09
C ASN A 218 12.99 -6.04 51.41
N ARG A 219 12.72 -4.91 52.07
CA ARG A 219 11.98 -3.78 51.48
C ARG A 219 12.75 -3.14 50.33
N LEU A 220 14.07 -2.99 50.47
CA LEU A 220 14.95 -2.49 49.41
C LEU A 220 14.92 -3.44 48.20
N ARG A 221 15.10 -4.74 48.44
CA ARG A 221 15.05 -5.75 47.36
C ARG A 221 13.70 -5.76 46.66
N GLY A 222 12.59 -5.81 47.40
CA GLY A 222 11.25 -5.80 46.81
C GLY A 222 10.96 -4.51 46.02
N ALA A 223 11.39 -3.36 46.53
CA ALA A 223 11.25 -2.10 45.82
C ALA A 223 12.08 -2.04 44.52
N GLN A 224 13.25 -2.69 44.49
CA GLN A 224 14.05 -2.82 43.28
C GLN A 224 13.35 -3.73 42.25
N GLU A 225 12.88 -4.89 42.69
CA GLU A 225 12.15 -5.85 41.83
C GLU A 225 10.89 -5.21 41.20
N GLU A 226 10.15 -4.39 41.94
CA GLU A 226 9.02 -3.62 41.42
C GLU A 226 9.42 -2.67 40.27
N VAL A 227 10.54 -1.96 40.42
CA VAL A 227 11.05 -1.03 39.40
C VAL A 227 11.52 -1.80 38.17
N ASP A 228 12.28 -2.87 38.37
CA ASP A 228 12.81 -3.71 37.30
C ASP A 228 11.66 -4.38 36.52
N ALA A 229 10.63 -4.89 37.21
CA ALA A 229 9.44 -5.45 36.59
C ALA A 229 8.69 -4.43 35.72
N ALA A 230 8.53 -3.19 36.21
CA ALA A 230 7.90 -2.11 35.46
C ALA A 230 8.73 -1.70 34.23
N ASP A 231 10.06 -1.64 34.36
CA ASP A 231 10.98 -1.35 33.26
C ASP A 231 10.95 -2.43 32.18
N LEU A 232 10.89 -3.71 32.56
CA LEU A 232 10.73 -4.83 31.62
C LEU A 232 9.42 -4.74 30.82
N VAL A 233 8.33 -4.34 31.46
CA VAL A 233 7.04 -4.15 30.77
C VAL A 233 7.16 -3.05 29.71
N ASP A 234 7.76 -1.91 30.06
CA ASP A 234 7.90 -0.81 29.11
C ASP A 234 8.92 -1.10 28.01
N ASP A 235 9.98 -1.86 28.29
CA ASP A 235 10.91 -2.34 27.27
C ASP A 235 10.22 -3.26 26.25
N ARG A 236 9.36 -4.17 26.70
CA ARG A 236 8.54 -4.99 25.79
C ARG A 236 7.64 -4.11 24.91
N LYS A 237 6.99 -3.09 25.47
CA LYS A 237 6.15 -2.16 24.69
C LYS A 237 6.98 -1.39 23.66
N ILE A 238 8.14 -0.87 24.05
CA ILE A 238 9.05 -0.14 23.15
C ILE A 238 9.48 -1.04 21.99
N GLN A 239 9.85 -2.31 22.27
CA GLN A 239 10.23 -3.26 21.24
C GLN A 239 9.10 -3.54 20.26
N GLU A 240 7.87 -3.68 20.74
CA GLU A 240 6.72 -3.93 19.88
C GLU A 240 6.43 -2.73 18.95
N ILE A 241 6.51 -1.51 19.47
CA ILE A 241 6.37 -0.30 18.64
C ILE A 241 7.50 -0.23 17.59
N LYS A 242 8.74 -0.52 17.98
CA LYS A 242 9.88 -0.54 17.05
C LYS A 242 9.70 -1.58 15.94
N LYS A 243 9.22 -2.78 16.26
CA LYS A 243 8.94 -3.82 15.25
C LYS A 243 7.90 -3.35 14.23
N ARG A 244 6.83 -2.69 14.69
CA ARG A 244 5.79 -2.13 13.81
C ARG A 244 6.33 -1.05 12.89
N ILE A 245 7.15 -0.13 13.41
CA ILE A 245 7.81 0.90 12.60
C ILE A 245 8.71 0.24 11.54
N TRP A 246 9.57 -0.68 11.97
CA TRP A 246 10.49 -1.38 11.09
C TRP A 246 9.75 -2.12 9.97
N PHE A 247 8.68 -2.86 10.29
CA PHE A 247 7.92 -3.58 9.28
C PHE A 247 7.30 -2.63 8.25
N ARG A 248 6.75 -1.49 8.69
CA ARG A 248 6.20 -0.47 7.80
C ARG A 248 7.27 0.10 6.87
N GLU A 249 8.42 0.48 7.41
CA GLU A 249 9.55 1.00 6.62
C GLU A 249 10.06 -0.03 5.59
N GLN A 250 10.10 -1.32 5.96
CA GLN A 250 10.47 -2.38 5.03
C GLN A 250 9.46 -2.53 3.90
N GLN A 251 8.16 -2.48 4.20
CA GLN A 251 7.11 -2.54 3.17
C GLN A 251 7.21 -1.35 2.21
N GLU A 252 7.34 -0.13 2.74
CA GLU A 252 7.51 1.08 1.92
C GLU A 252 8.76 1.02 1.04
N ARG A 253 9.88 0.49 1.57
CA ARG A 253 11.11 0.31 0.80
C ARG A 253 10.92 -0.69 -0.34
N ARG A 254 10.28 -1.84 -0.07
CA ARG A 254 10.00 -2.87 -1.09
C ARG A 254 9.05 -2.35 -2.16
N GLU A 255 8.01 -1.61 -1.76
CA GLU A 255 7.06 -1.01 -2.70
C GLU A 255 7.72 0.06 -3.57
N LYS A 256 8.56 0.93 -2.98
CA LYS A 256 9.35 1.90 -3.75
C LYS A 256 10.24 1.21 -4.79
N GLN A 257 10.94 0.14 -4.39
CA GLN A 257 11.77 -0.65 -5.31
C GLN A 257 10.93 -1.31 -6.41
N ARG A 258 9.73 -1.83 -6.09
CA ARG A 258 8.81 -2.38 -7.08
C ARG A 258 8.36 -1.33 -8.08
N ILE A 259 7.89 -0.18 -7.61
CA ILE A 259 7.44 0.94 -8.46
C ILE A 259 8.58 1.45 -9.33
N GLU A 260 9.79 1.59 -8.78
CA GLU A 260 10.97 2.03 -9.53
C GLU A 260 11.36 1.00 -10.62
N ARG A 261 11.31 -0.29 -10.29
CA ARG A 261 11.53 -1.37 -11.25
C ARG A 261 10.48 -1.38 -12.35
N GLU A 262 9.20 -1.21 -12.02
CA GLU A 262 8.10 -1.13 -12.99
C GLU A 262 8.25 0.09 -13.89
N LYS A 263 8.61 1.26 -13.34
CA LYS A 263 8.90 2.46 -14.13
C LYS A 263 10.04 2.24 -15.12
N ARG A 264 11.12 1.57 -14.67
CA ARG A 264 12.25 1.23 -15.55
C ARG A 264 11.83 0.29 -16.67
N LEU A 265 11.12 -0.79 -16.35
CA LEU A 265 10.64 -1.76 -17.34
C LEU A 265 9.66 -1.12 -18.34
N ARG A 266 8.78 -0.22 -17.87
CA ARG A 266 7.88 0.53 -18.73
C ARG A 266 8.66 1.43 -19.69
N LYS A 267 9.67 2.15 -19.20
CA LYS A 267 10.54 2.98 -20.05
C LYS A 267 11.28 2.13 -21.10
N GLU A 268 11.86 1.00 -20.71
CA GLU A 268 12.51 0.06 -21.62
C GLU A 268 11.54 -0.55 -22.65
N ALA A 269 10.27 -0.76 -22.29
CA ALA A 269 9.24 -1.23 -23.21
C ALA A 269 8.81 -0.12 -24.20
N GLU A 270 8.64 1.12 -23.72
CA GLU A 270 8.35 2.29 -24.55
C GLU A 270 9.49 2.56 -25.56
N GLU A 271 10.75 2.45 -25.13
CA GLU A 271 11.93 2.56 -26.00
C GLU A 271 11.96 1.46 -27.06
N ARG A 272 11.76 0.20 -26.68
CA ARG A 272 11.69 -0.93 -27.62
C ARG A 272 10.54 -0.81 -28.62
N ALA A 273 9.37 -0.37 -28.17
CA ALA A 273 8.23 -0.16 -29.05
C ALA A 273 8.51 0.99 -30.04
N ALA A 274 9.17 2.06 -29.60
CA ALA A 274 9.59 3.14 -30.47
C ALA A 274 10.64 2.69 -31.51
N GLU A 275 11.60 1.86 -31.10
CA GLU A 275 12.59 1.27 -32.01
C GLU A 275 11.94 0.34 -33.04
N GLN A 276 11.05 -0.54 -32.60
CA GLN A 276 10.30 -1.43 -33.50
C GLN A 276 9.47 -0.63 -34.51
N LYS A 277 8.78 0.42 -34.08
CA LYS A 277 8.01 1.30 -34.97
C LYS A 277 8.89 1.99 -36.01
N ARG A 278 10.09 2.46 -35.61
CA ARG A 278 11.06 3.04 -36.55
C ARG A 278 11.52 2.02 -37.58
N TYR A 279 11.80 0.80 -37.14
CA TYR A 279 12.19 -0.28 -38.04
C TYR A 279 11.06 -0.65 -39.04
N GLU A 280 9.82 -0.73 -38.56
CA GLU A 280 8.64 -0.95 -39.41
C GLU A 280 8.44 0.20 -40.42
N GLU A 281 8.62 1.44 -40.00
CA GLU A 281 8.57 2.62 -40.88
C GLU A 281 9.69 2.61 -41.93
N GLU A 282 10.92 2.24 -41.56
CA GLU A 282 12.04 2.06 -42.48
C GLU A 282 11.78 0.95 -43.50
N LEU A 283 11.26 -0.20 -43.05
CA LEU A 283 10.90 -1.31 -43.93
C LEU A 283 9.76 -0.93 -44.88
N ALA A 284 8.74 -0.23 -44.41
CA ALA A 284 7.64 0.26 -45.23
C ALA A 284 8.12 1.30 -46.27
N ALA A 285 9.05 2.19 -45.87
CA ALA A 285 9.66 3.14 -46.79
C ALA A 285 10.50 2.43 -47.86
N PHE A 286 11.28 1.42 -47.48
CA PHE A 286 12.05 0.59 -48.40
C PHE A 286 11.14 -0.16 -49.37
N GLN A 287 10.08 -0.79 -48.87
CA GLN A 287 9.09 -1.50 -49.70
C GLN A 287 8.43 -0.55 -50.69
N LYS A 288 8.03 0.65 -50.25
CA LYS A 288 7.45 1.67 -51.11
C LYS A 288 8.41 2.10 -52.22
N GLN A 289 9.68 2.32 -51.91
CA GLN A 289 10.70 2.65 -52.91
C GLN A 289 10.85 1.53 -53.94
N TYR A 290 10.89 0.28 -53.48
CA TYR A 290 10.95 -0.89 -54.37
C TYR A 290 9.72 -0.99 -55.29
N ASP A 291 8.51 -0.80 -54.75
CA ASP A 291 7.28 -0.84 -55.53
C ASP A 291 7.20 0.31 -56.55
N GLU A 292 7.67 1.50 -56.19
CA GLU A 292 7.78 2.64 -57.10
C GLU A 292 8.77 2.38 -58.24
N GLU A 293 9.93 1.79 -57.95
CA GLU A 293 10.90 1.37 -58.97
C GLU A 293 10.33 0.31 -59.91
N LEU A 294 9.65 -0.69 -59.35
CA LEU A 294 9.00 -1.75 -60.11
C LEU A 294 7.90 -1.19 -61.02
N ALA A 295 7.04 -0.31 -60.50
CA ALA A 295 6.00 0.36 -61.28
C ALA A 295 6.60 1.26 -62.36
N ALA A 296 7.69 1.97 -62.07
CA ALA A 296 8.41 2.77 -63.06
C ALA A 296 9.03 1.87 -64.15
N ALA A 297 9.58 0.71 -63.80
CA ALA A 297 10.10 -0.26 -64.74
C ALA A 297 8.99 -0.86 -65.63
N GLN A 298 7.83 -1.18 -65.06
CA GLN A 298 6.67 -1.64 -65.81
C GLN A 298 6.21 -0.58 -66.82
N LYS A 299 6.07 0.68 -66.40
CA LYS A 299 5.73 1.79 -67.30
C LYS A 299 6.74 1.97 -68.43
N ARG A 300 8.04 1.83 -68.15
CA ARG A 300 9.07 1.86 -69.20
C ARG A 300 8.88 0.73 -70.22
N ARG A 301 8.60 -0.49 -69.76
CA ARG A 301 8.31 -1.63 -70.65
C ARG A 301 7.04 -1.42 -71.48
N GLU A 302 5.97 -0.95 -70.86
CA GLU A 302 4.72 -0.64 -71.56
C GLU A 302 4.92 0.45 -72.63
N GLU A 303 5.75 1.45 -72.33
CA GLU A 303 6.12 2.50 -73.28
C GLU A 303 6.97 1.96 -74.43
N GLU A 304 7.98 1.13 -74.14
CA GLU A 304 8.78 0.44 -75.16
C GLU A 304 7.91 -0.43 -76.06
N ASP A 305 7.00 -1.21 -75.47
CA ASP A 305 6.01 -2.02 -76.20
C ASP A 305 5.08 -1.15 -77.05
N ARG A 306 4.64 0.01 -76.53
CA ARG A 306 3.81 0.97 -77.26
C ARG A 306 4.56 1.52 -78.47
N ILE A 307 5.81 1.93 -78.30
CA ILE A 307 6.69 2.42 -79.36
C ILE A 307 6.93 1.32 -80.40
N LEU A 308 7.23 0.09 -79.95
CA LEU A 308 7.45 -1.05 -80.84
C LEU A 308 6.20 -1.39 -81.66
N ARG A 309 5.03 -1.44 -81.02
CA ARG A 309 3.73 -1.63 -81.71
C ARG A 309 3.46 -0.53 -82.72
N ALA A 310 3.77 0.72 -82.40
CA ALA A 310 3.62 1.83 -83.34
C ALA A 310 4.53 1.68 -84.56
N LYS A 311 5.79 1.26 -84.37
CA LYS A 311 6.72 0.95 -85.47
C LYS A 311 6.21 -0.19 -86.36
N ILE A 312 5.81 -1.32 -85.76
CA ILE A 312 5.23 -2.45 -86.50
C ILE A 312 3.99 -2.01 -87.29
N ASN A 313 3.11 -1.21 -86.68
CA ASN A 313 1.92 -0.69 -87.36
C ASN A 313 2.28 0.25 -88.53
N HIS A 314 3.34 1.06 -88.39
CA HIS A 314 3.84 1.90 -89.48
C HIS A 314 4.40 1.06 -90.63
N GLU A 315 5.30 0.13 -90.33
CA GLU A 315 5.91 -0.78 -91.32
C GLU A 315 4.85 -1.63 -92.04
N THR A 316 3.88 -2.15 -91.30
CA THR A 316 2.76 -2.89 -91.90
C THR A 316 1.88 -1.98 -92.74
N ARG A 317 1.61 -0.72 -92.33
CA ARG A 317 0.88 0.23 -93.16
C ARG A 317 1.63 0.55 -94.45
N ASP A 318 2.93 0.84 -94.37
CA ASP A 318 3.78 1.09 -95.54
C ASP A 318 3.78 -0.11 -96.50
N PHE A 319 3.85 -1.33 -95.96
CA PHE A 319 3.72 -2.56 -96.74
C PHE A 319 2.37 -2.64 -97.48
N TRP A 320 1.26 -2.31 -96.82
CA TRP A 320 -0.06 -2.32 -97.46
C TRP A 320 -0.26 -1.16 -98.45
N ASP A 321 0.37 -0.01 -98.23
CA ASP A 321 0.34 1.14 -99.16
C ASP A 321 1.19 0.87 -100.42
N GLN A 322 2.25 0.05 -100.31
CA GLN A 322 3.06 -0.39 -101.45
C GLN A 322 2.32 -1.36 -102.38
N TYR A 323 1.33 -2.12 -101.85
CA TYR A 323 0.55 -3.11 -102.60
C TYR A 323 -0.97 -2.87 -102.49
N PRO A 324 -1.49 -1.72 -102.97
CA PRO A 324 -2.88 -1.28 -102.74
C PRO A 324 -3.93 -2.18 -103.40
N TYR A 325 -3.52 -3.04 -104.32
CA TYR A 325 -4.38 -3.99 -105.02
C TYR A 325 -4.68 -5.25 -104.20
N LEU A 326 -3.95 -5.52 -103.11
CA LEU A 326 -4.16 -6.69 -102.25
C LEU A 326 -5.06 -6.36 -101.03
N ASP A 327 -5.85 -7.34 -100.58
CA ASP A 327 -6.59 -7.31 -99.32
C ASP A 327 -5.73 -7.77 -98.14
N ARG A 328 -6.24 -7.65 -96.90
CA ARG A 328 -5.52 -8.05 -95.67
C ARG A 328 -5.14 -9.54 -95.60
N THR A 329 -5.58 -10.36 -96.56
CA THR A 329 -5.26 -11.78 -96.70
C THR A 329 -4.36 -12.06 -97.91
N GLY A 330 -3.97 -11.04 -98.68
CA GLY A 330 -3.09 -11.14 -99.85
C GLY A 330 -3.80 -11.40 -101.18
N ARG A 331 -5.10 -11.06 -101.35
CA ARG A 331 -5.85 -11.27 -102.63
C ARG A 331 -6.22 -9.98 -103.38
N PRO A 332 -6.33 -9.99 -104.73
CA PRO A 332 -6.77 -8.84 -105.54
C PRO A 332 -8.21 -8.36 -105.25
N ARG A 333 -8.43 -7.04 -105.22
CA ARG A 333 -9.70 -6.39 -104.79
C ARG A 333 -10.84 -6.33 -105.85
N ASP A 334 -10.67 -6.84 -107.05
CA ASP A 334 -11.55 -6.64 -108.23
C ASP A 334 -12.60 -7.74 -108.50
N ALA A 335 -12.83 -8.68 -107.59
CA ALA A 335 -13.63 -9.88 -107.84
C ALA A 335 -15.14 -9.83 -107.49
N SER A 336 -15.81 -8.67 -107.38
CA SER A 336 -17.26 -8.63 -107.07
C SER A 336 -18.06 -7.53 -107.79
N CYS A 337 -18.53 -7.79 -109.02
CA CYS A 337 -19.56 -6.97 -109.66
C CYS A 337 -20.96 -7.45 -109.22
N ASP A 338 -21.73 -6.58 -108.59
CA ASP A 338 -23.09 -6.88 -108.13
C ASP A 338 -24.08 -6.60 -109.27
N HIS A 339 -24.56 -7.66 -109.94
CA HIS A 339 -25.34 -7.61 -111.19
C HIS A 339 -26.79 -7.08 -111.03
N GLY A 340 -27.09 -6.35 -109.96
CA GLY A 340 -28.42 -5.92 -109.52
C GLY A 340 -29.07 -4.74 -110.26
N GLY A 341 -28.36 -4.06 -111.18
CA GLY A 341 -28.86 -2.87 -111.90
C GLY A 341 -29.65 -3.15 -113.19
N TRP A 342 -30.22 -2.12 -113.82
CA TRP A 342 -30.84 -2.20 -115.16
C TRP A 342 -29.76 -2.37 -116.24
N TRP A 343 -29.99 -3.28 -117.21
CA TRP A 343 -29.02 -3.56 -118.27
C TRP A 343 -29.53 -2.96 -119.59
N PRO A 344 -28.81 -2.03 -120.25
CA PRO A 344 -29.20 -1.51 -121.55
C PRO A 344 -29.23 -2.61 -122.63
N LYS A 345 -30.12 -2.42 -123.62
CA LYS A 345 -30.23 -3.30 -124.79
C LYS A 345 -29.17 -2.93 -125.83
N VAL A 346 -28.45 -3.94 -126.32
CA VAL A 346 -27.55 -3.85 -127.46
C VAL A 346 -28.20 -4.58 -128.63
N GLN A 347 -28.55 -3.85 -129.70
CA GLN A 347 -29.21 -4.43 -130.87
C GLN A 347 -28.20 -5.13 -131.80
N GLY A 348 -28.60 -6.27 -132.36
CA GLY A 348 -27.80 -7.09 -133.28
C GLY A 348 -28.10 -8.58 -133.11
N ARG A 349 -28.11 -9.36 -134.20
CA ARG A 349 -28.22 -10.82 -134.13
C ARG A 349 -26.92 -11.41 -133.59
N ALA A 350 -26.92 -11.84 -132.34
CA ALA A 350 -25.77 -12.48 -131.70
C ALA A 350 -26.22 -13.65 -130.80
N PRO A 351 -25.42 -14.73 -130.69
CA PRO A 351 -25.67 -15.79 -129.73
C PRO A 351 -25.42 -15.29 -128.30
N CYS A 352 -26.29 -15.68 -127.36
CA CYS A 352 -26.08 -15.40 -125.95
C CYS A 352 -24.85 -16.18 -125.43
N PRO A 353 -23.88 -15.57 -124.74
CA PRO A 353 -22.71 -16.30 -124.22
C PRO A 353 -23.06 -17.43 -123.24
N GLU A 354 -24.20 -17.32 -122.56
CA GLU A 354 -24.65 -18.30 -121.56
C GLU A 354 -25.45 -19.48 -122.13
N CYS A 355 -26.39 -19.24 -123.05
CA CYS A 355 -27.25 -20.29 -123.59
C CYS A 355 -27.03 -20.59 -125.07
N PHE A 356 -26.15 -19.83 -125.73
CA PHE A 356 -25.78 -19.95 -127.14
C PHE A 356 -26.91 -19.79 -128.18
N ASP A 357 -28.15 -19.58 -127.74
CA ASP A 357 -29.26 -19.22 -128.62
C ASP A 357 -29.04 -17.86 -129.28
N THR A 358 -29.46 -17.72 -130.55
CA THR A 358 -29.34 -16.45 -131.29
C THR A 358 -30.50 -15.51 -130.98
N TRP A 359 -30.20 -14.31 -130.51
CA TRP A 359 -31.19 -13.26 -130.20
C TRP A 359 -30.98 -12.03 -131.06
N ASN A 360 -32.05 -11.28 -131.36
CA ASN A 360 -31.97 -10.01 -132.11
C ASN A 360 -31.41 -8.85 -131.25
N TYR A 361 -31.31 -9.04 -129.93
CA TYR A 361 -30.66 -8.11 -129.00
C TYR A 361 -30.17 -8.88 -127.76
N LEU A 362 -29.11 -8.37 -127.13
CA LEU A 362 -28.64 -8.81 -125.82
C LEU A 362 -28.70 -7.64 -124.82
N LEU A 363 -28.56 -7.95 -123.53
CA LEU A 363 -28.50 -6.99 -122.45
C LEU A 363 -27.07 -6.93 -121.91
N GLN A 364 -26.56 -5.73 -121.61
CA GLN A 364 -25.19 -5.54 -121.11
C GLN A 364 -25.17 -5.03 -119.66
N CYS A 365 -24.36 -5.64 -118.79
CA CYS A 365 -24.14 -5.13 -117.44
C CYS A 365 -23.27 -3.86 -117.50
N PRO A 366 -23.69 -2.72 -116.92
CA PRO A 366 -22.87 -1.51 -116.91
C PRO A 366 -21.63 -1.61 -116.01
N GLY A 367 -21.61 -2.53 -115.03
CA GLY A 367 -20.49 -2.68 -114.08
C GLY A 367 -19.33 -3.54 -114.58
N CYS A 368 -19.62 -4.61 -115.33
CA CYS A 368 -18.62 -5.57 -115.80
C CYS A 368 -18.67 -5.82 -117.32
N ALA A 369 -19.50 -5.09 -118.06
CA ALA A 369 -19.72 -5.24 -119.50
C ALA A 369 -20.23 -6.61 -119.98
N MET A 370 -20.61 -7.52 -119.07
CA MET A 370 -21.15 -8.85 -119.39
C MET A 370 -22.40 -8.77 -120.25
N LEU A 371 -22.50 -9.63 -121.28
CA LEU A 371 -23.65 -9.73 -122.17
C LEU A 371 -24.49 -10.96 -121.86
N ALA A 372 -25.83 -10.81 -121.79
CA ALA A 372 -26.74 -11.92 -121.59
C ALA A 372 -28.07 -11.71 -122.31
N CYS A 373 -28.73 -12.79 -122.75
CA CYS A 373 -30.11 -12.69 -123.24
C CYS A 373 -31.07 -12.39 -122.07
N PRO A 374 -32.31 -11.92 -122.35
CA PRO A 374 -33.28 -11.60 -121.30
C PRO A 374 -33.55 -12.75 -120.31
N LYS A 375 -33.49 -14.01 -120.76
CA LYS A 375 -33.65 -15.18 -119.89
C LYS A 375 -32.43 -15.38 -118.98
N CYS A 376 -31.22 -15.38 -119.53
CA CYS A 376 -30.00 -15.58 -118.77
C CYS A 376 -29.73 -14.42 -117.79
N GLN A 377 -30.06 -13.19 -118.19
CA GLN A 377 -29.96 -12.03 -117.31
C GLN A 377 -30.82 -12.17 -116.05
N ALA A 378 -32.02 -12.74 -116.17
CA ALA A 378 -32.89 -13.01 -115.02
C ALA A 378 -32.33 -14.09 -114.07
N ALA A 379 -31.49 -15.01 -114.56
CA ALA A 379 -30.81 -16.00 -113.75
C ALA A 379 -29.55 -15.44 -113.05
N ILE A 380 -28.84 -14.51 -113.70
CA ILE A 380 -27.62 -13.87 -113.18
C ILE A 380 -27.95 -12.84 -112.08
N ARG A 381 -29.11 -12.18 -112.17
CA ARG A 381 -29.52 -11.21 -111.15
C ARG A 381 -29.72 -11.87 -109.78
N PRO A 382 -29.09 -11.38 -108.71
CA PRO A 382 -29.32 -11.90 -107.37
C PRO A 382 -30.80 -11.73 -106.98
N ARG A 383 -31.46 -12.83 -106.61
CA ARG A 383 -32.81 -12.80 -106.04
C ARG A 383 -32.74 -12.15 -104.66
N VAL A 384 -33.25 -10.94 -104.50
CA VAL A 384 -33.28 -10.28 -103.18
C VAL A 384 -34.27 -11.02 -102.26
N PRO A 385 -33.84 -11.64 -101.15
CA PRO A 385 -34.76 -12.22 -100.17
C PRO A 385 -35.38 -11.09 -99.34
N ARG A 386 -36.72 -11.04 -99.25
CA ARG A 386 -37.41 -10.18 -98.26
C ARG A 386 -37.21 -10.81 -96.87
N GLY A 387 -36.38 -10.22 -96.01
CA GLY A 387 -36.15 -10.76 -94.65
C GLY A 387 -35.43 -9.83 -93.66
N THR A 388 -36.20 -9.42 -92.64
CA THR A 388 -35.86 -9.30 -91.20
C THR A 388 -34.66 -8.45 -90.74
N ALA A 389 -35.00 -7.37 -90.02
CA ALA A 389 -34.07 -6.54 -89.25
C ALA A 389 -33.90 -7.02 -87.79
N ARG A 390 -32.62 -7.14 -87.39
CA ARG A 390 -31.99 -6.82 -86.09
C ARG A 390 -32.57 -7.36 -84.77
N ARG A 391 -31.83 -8.29 -84.13
CA ARG A 391 -31.74 -8.42 -82.65
C ARG A 391 -30.59 -7.56 -82.13
N GLY A 392 -30.89 -6.65 -81.20
CA GLY A 392 -29.94 -5.80 -80.47
C GLY A 392 -29.41 -6.46 -79.18
N GLY A 393 -28.24 -6.02 -78.74
CA GLY A 393 -27.42 -6.60 -77.69
C GLY A 393 -27.90 -6.37 -76.25
N GLY A 394 -27.44 -7.26 -75.36
CA GLY A 394 -27.59 -7.15 -73.91
C GLY A 394 -26.27 -6.75 -73.26
N GLY A 395 -26.27 -5.65 -72.51
CA GLY A 395 -25.21 -5.27 -71.58
C GLY A 395 -25.58 -5.72 -70.16
N GLY A 396 -24.75 -6.57 -69.55
CA GLY A 396 -24.84 -6.97 -68.15
C GLY A 396 -23.77 -6.27 -67.31
N ARG A 397 -24.18 -5.54 -66.27
CA ARG A 397 -23.29 -5.02 -65.21
C ARG A 397 -23.28 -6.04 -64.06
N GLY A 398 -22.13 -6.64 -63.78
CA GLY A 398 -21.89 -7.49 -62.60
C GLY A 398 -21.27 -6.66 -61.46
N ARG A 399 -21.85 -6.77 -60.27
CA ARG A 399 -21.33 -6.21 -59.00
C ARG A 399 -20.21 -7.09 -58.45
N THR A 400 -19.23 -6.44 -57.82
CA THR A 400 -18.18 -7.01 -56.97
C THR A 400 -18.73 -7.57 -55.66
N PRO A 401 -18.21 -8.68 -55.14
CA PRO A 401 -18.33 -9.04 -53.73
C PRO A 401 -17.02 -8.80 -52.96
N THR A 402 -17.14 -8.20 -51.78
CA THR A 402 -16.11 -8.11 -50.73
C THR A 402 -16.14 -9.37 -49.86
N HIS A 403 -14.98 -9.84 -49.41
CA HIS A 403 -14.81 -11.02 -48.56
C HIS A 403 -14.13 -10.61 -47.24
N GLU A 404 -14.95 -10.35 -46.22
CA GLU A 404 -14.59 -10.48 -44.80
C GLU A 404 -15.31 -11.74 -44.28
N ASP A 405 -14.74 -12.34 -43.24
CA ASP A 405 -15.16 -13.54 -42.51
C ASP A 405 -14.74 -14.89 -43.10
N LEU A 406 -13.57 -15.39 -42.71
CA LEU A 406 -13.38 -16.82 -42.42
C LEU A 406 -12.21 -17.08 -41.45
N PHE A 407 -12.50 -17.95 -40.48
CA PHE A 407 -11.61 -18.72 -39.58
C PHE A 407 -11.41 -18.20 -38.14
N ASP A 408 -12.46 -18.43 -37.33
CA ASP A 408 -12.33 -19.10 -36.04
C ASP A 408 -12.81 -20.55 -36.20
N ASP A 409 -12.38 -21.43 -35.29
CA ASP A 409 -12.56 -22.90 -35.20
C ASP A 409 -11.46 -23.76 -35.83
N TYR A 410 -10.50 -24.19 -35.01
CA TYR A 410 -10.12 -25.60 -34.89
C TYR A 410 -9.45 -25.86 -33.52
N TYR A 411 -9.99 -26.89 -32.84
CA TYR A 411 -9.43 -27.80 -31.84
C TYR A 411 -8.02 -27.57 -31.28
#